data_AF-A0A6J4U8T3-F1
#
_entry.id   AF-A0A6J4U8T3-F1
#
_cell.length_a   1.000
_cell.length_b   1.000
_cell.length_c   1.000
_cell.angle_alpha   90.00
_cell.angle_beta   90.00
_cell.angle_gamma   90.00
#
_symmetry.space_group_name_H-M   'P 1'
#
loop_
_entity.id
_entity.type
_entity.pdbx_description
1 polymer ?
#
loop_
_entity_poly.entity_id
_entity_poly.type
_entity_poly.pdbx_seq_one_letter_code
_entity_poly.pdbx_strand_id
1 'polypeptide(L)' 'DADCFELFTGHLSDDNLRLYRRLGYAEDHRQAVSPRLTLIYLRKSNHSPSGSLAS' A
#
# COMPACT_ATOMS: atom_id res chain seq x y z
N ASP A 1 -4.55 1.88 -18.53
CA ASP A 1 -4.05 2.14 -17.17
C ASP A 1 -4.25 0.94 -16.26
N ALA A 2 -3.52 0.90 -15.15
CA ALA A 2 -3.72 -0.10 -14.10
C ALA A 2 -4.74 0.41 -13.08
N ASP A 3 -5.66 -0.44 -12.62
CA ASP A 3 -6.69 -0.05 -11.63
C ASP A 3 -6.15 0.04 -10.19
N CYS A 4 -4.99 -0.57 -9.94
CA CYS A 4 -4.35 -0.61 -8.64
C CYS A 4 -2.83 -0.76 -8.78
N PHE A 5 -2.10 -0.20 -7.84
CA PHE A 5 -0.67 -0.41 -7.67
C PHE A 5 -0.41 -1.24 -6.42
N GLU A 6 0.60 -2.09 -6.46
CA GLU A 6 1.01 -2.96 -5.35
C GLU A 6 2.51 -2.84 -5.10
N LEU A 7 2.90 -2.92 -3.82
CA LEU A 7 4.28 -3.05 -3.39
C LEU A 7 4.35 -3.88 -2.11
N PHE A 8 5.55 -4.29 -1.73
CA PHE A 8 5.79 -4.93 -0.43
C PHE A 8 6.99 -4.32 0.27
N THR A 9 7.02 -4.42 1.60
CA THR A 9 8.18 -4.06 2.42
C THR A 9 8.30 -5.00 3.62
N GLY A 10 9.47 -5.01 4.27
CA GLY A 10 9.66 -5.78 5.50
C GLY A 10 8.92 -5.14 6.69
N HIS A 11 8.38 -5.95 7.58
CA HIS A 11 7.63 -5.50 8.78
C HIS A 11 8.42 -4.59 9.75
N LEU A 12 9.75 -4.56 9.66
CA LEU A 12 10.61 -3.67 10.48
C LEU A 12 10.91 -2.32 9.78
N SER A 13 10.39 -2.10 8.58
CA SER A 13 10.64 -0.88 7.79
C SER A 13 9.63 0.23 8.12
N ASP A 14 9.59 0.65 9.39
CA ASP A 14 8.59 1.60 9.89
C ASP A 14 8.56 2.93 9.13
N ASP A 15 9.72 3.45 8.71
CA ASP A 15 9.82 4.67 7.90
C ASP A 15 9.12 4.51 6.54
N ASN A 16 9.35 3.38 5.87
CA ASN A 16 8.69 3.08 4.61
C ASN A 16 7.18 2.88 4.80
N LEU A 17 6.76 2.19 5.85
CA LEU A 17 5.33 2.01 6.16
C LEU A 17 4.62 3.35 6.38
N ARG A 18 5.24 4.27 7.11
CA ARG A 18 4.71 5.65 7.28
C ARG A 18 4.65 6.40 5.96
N LEU A 19 5.72 6.32 5.16
CA LEU A 19 5.78 6.95 3.85
C LEU A 19 4.66 6.44 2.93
N TYR A 20 4.50 5.13 2.80
CA TYR A 20 3.51 4.54 1.89
C TYR A 20 2.07 4.85 2.31
N ARG A 21 1.77 4.83 3.61
CA ARG A 21 0.46 5.25 4.13
C ARG A 21 0.16 6.70 3.75
N ARG A 22 1.13 7.61 3.87
CA ARG A 22 0.99 9.00 3.43
C ARG A 22 0.78 9.14 1.91
N LEU A 23 1.35 8.23 1.12
CA LEU A 23 1.15 8.16 -0.33
C LEU A 23 -0.16 7.48 -0.75
N GLY A 24 -1.02 7.11 0.20
CA GLY A 24 -2.34 6.52 -0.04
C GLY A 24 -2.33 5.00 -0.21
N TYR A 25 -1.23 4.32 0.10
CA TYR A 25 -1.21 2.86 0.16
C TYR A 25 -1.80 2.36 1.48
N ALA A 26 -2.68 1.37 1.40
CA ALA A 26 -3.21 0.64 2.54
C ALA A 26 -2.57 -0.76 2.62
N GLU A 27 -2.43 -1.29 3.84
CA GLU A 27 -2.03 -2.68 4.02
C GLU A 27 -3.12 -3.62 3.49
N ASP A 28 -2.72 -4.61 2.69
CA ASP A 28 -3.61 -5.60 2.08
C ASP A 28 -3.48 -6.94 2.82
N HIS A 29 -2.27 -7.49 2.87
CA HIS A 29 -1.99 -8.71 3.62
C HIS A 29 -0.52 -8.77 4.08
N ARG A 30 -0.23 -9.75 4.94
CA ARG A 30 1.12 -10.06 5.41
C ARG A 30 1.49 -11.49 5.06
N GLN A 31 2.76 -11.71 4.76
CA GLN A 31 3.32 -13.04 4.52
C GLN A 31 4.55 -13.27 5.39
N ALA A 32 4.46 -14.26 6.30
CA ALA A 32 5.63 -14.75 7.02
C ALA A 32 6.49 -15.58 6.05
N VAL A 33 7.72 -15.13 5.79
CA VAL A 33 8.67 -15.83 4.89
C VAL A 33 9.76 -16.56 5.67
N SER A 34 10.04 -16.14 6.91
CA SER A 34 10.89 -16.86 7.87
C SER A 34 10.56 -16.42 9.30
N PRO A 35 11.11 -17.06 10.34
CA PRO A 35 10.90 -16.63 11.73
C PRO A 35 11.30 -15.19 12.03
N ARG A 36 12.14 -14.57 11.19
CA ARG A 36 12.64 -13.19 11.39
C ARG A 36 12.16 -12.20 10.34
N LEU A 37 11.35 -12.63 9.38
CA LEU A 37 10.90 -11.77 8.29
C LEU A 37 9.45 -12.04 7.95
N THR A 38 8.65 -10.99 8.13
CA THR A 38 7.31 -10.85 7.56
C THR A 38 7.35 -9.75 6.50
N LEU A 39 6.81 -10.04 5.32
CA LEU A 39 6.52 -9.05 4.30
C LEU A 39 5.13 -8.46 4.54
N ILE A 40 4.99 -7.16 4.35
CA ILE A 40 3.73 -6.42 4.37
C ILE A 40 3.48 -5.98 2.93
N TYR A 41 2.38 -6.45 2.35
CA TYR A 41 1.91 -6.07 1.03
C TYR A 41 0.94 -4.89 1.17
N LEU A 42 1.12 -3.88 0.31
CA LEU A 42 0.31 -2.68 0.32
C LEU A 42 -0.25 -2.38 -1.06
N ARG A 43 -1.49 -1.90 -1.10
CA ARG A 43 -2.23 -1.58 -2.33
C ARG A 43 -2.69 -0.12 -2.34
N LYS A 44 -2.69 0.49 -3.52
CA LYS A 44 -3.27 1.82 -3.76
C LYS A 44 -4.15 1.76 -5.00
N SER A 45 -5.45 2.04 -4.83
CA SER A 45 -6.38 2.18 -5.95
C SER A 45 -5.97 3.34 -6.84
N ASN A 46 -5.95 3.12 -8.15
CA ASN A 46 -5.70 4.17 -9.14
C ASN A 46 -6.99 4.91 -9.51
N HIS A 47 -7.90 5.09 -8.55
CA HIS A 47 -9.05 5.95 -8.83
C HIS A 47 -8.49 7.36 -9.05
N SER A 48 -8.54 7.84 -10.29
CA SER A 48 -8.66 9.28 -10.47
C SER A 48 -9.95 9.64 -9.72
N PRO A 49 -9.97 10.64 -8.82
CA PRO A 49 -11.23 11.19 -8.38
C PRO A 49 -11.87 11.78 -9.64
N SER A 50 -12.66 10.97 -10.35
CA SER A 50 -13.53 11.45 -11.42
C SER A 50 -14.31 12.60 -10.83
N GLY A 51 -14.25 13.73 -11.51
CA GLY A 51 -14.62 15.03 -11.01
C GLY A 51 -15.86 15.00 -10.12
N SER A 52 -15.74 15.72 -9.01
CA SER A 52 -16.86 16.32 -8.30
C SER A 52 -17.94 16.76 -9.30
N LEU A 53 -19.00 15.97 -9.48
CA LEU A 53 -20.28 16.47 -9.94
C LEU A 53 -20.86 17.26 -8.76
N ALA A 54 -20.33 18.46 -8.58
CA ALA A 54 -20.95 19.49 -7.78
C ALA A 54 -21.68 20.44 -8.73
N SER A 55 -22.99 20.48 -8.54
CA SER A 55 -24.02 21.34 -9.15
C SER A 55 -24.66 20.80 -10.42
#